data_AF-A0A946CNA1-F1
#
_entry.id   AF-A0A946CNA1-F1
#
_cell.length_a   1.000
_cell.length_b   1.000
_cell.length_c   1.000
_cell.angle_alpha   90.00
_cell.angle_beta   90.00
_cell.angle_gamma   90.00
#
_symmetry.space_group_name_H-M   'P 1'
#
loop_
_entity.id
_entity.type
_entity.pdbx_description
1 polymer ?
#
loop_
_entity_poly.entity_id
_entity_poly.type
_entity_poly.pdbx_seq_one_letter_code
_entity_poly.pdbx_strand_id
1 'polypeptide(L)'
;MVSRRNFLKLGAATATATLAGGVSLSSAKDLPVKGGKDFSPKTGRRMGFASRKAIPTSCWSCVTRCPAMGYVEDGRLVKMEGHPNSIRTEGVMCAKGQAGVNQLYDPDRILHPMKRVGKRGEGKWKRISWDEALNEVAGRLKKLRDDGHPEKFMFHYGRMKSSSSKLIKSVFLATYGTGTGGNHTSICEGGKWTAQEFTWGGHYDNWDFDNTRFVLNFGSNVLEAHTNHVPTAHRLLWAMAERDLRMVTFDVRLSNTAAKSSEWVPIKPGTDLAVVLAMCNVVMSEDLYKGDGEDFLKFCKATANNNASVVDKVATLKAHLAQYTPAWAEEISGVSADKIASIAREFAAARPGCVINYRGSVAHYNGHDTERAIQMLASITGNI
;
A
#
# COMPACT_ATOMS: atom_id res chain seq x y z
N MET A 1 2.17 -42.95 5.67
CA MET A 1 2.38 -42.09 6.86
C MET A 1 3.85 -42.22 7.26
N VAL A 2 4.68 -41.20 7.04
CA VAL A 2 6.13 -41.28 7.31
C VAL A 2 6.34 -41.05 8.81
N SER A 3 6.88 -42.04 9.52
CA SER A 3 7.19 -41.88 10.95
C SER A 3 8.43 -41.00 11.15
N ARG A 4 8.50 -40.31 12.30
CA ARG A 4 9.65 -39.46 12.71
C ARG A 4 11.00 -40.18 12.56
N ARG A 5 11.03 -41.49 12.82
CA ARG A 5 12.26 -42.31 12.71
C ARG A 5 12.66 -42.56 11.25
N ASN A 6 11.70 -42.67 10.34
CA ASN A 6 11.98 -42.80 8.91
C ASN A 6 12.41 -41.46 8.29
N PHE A 7 11.90 -40.34 8.80
CA PHE A 7 12.35 -39.00 8.39
C PHE A 7 13.81 -38.73 8.77
N LEU A 8 14.23 -39.09 9.99
CA LEU A 8 15.62 -38.92 10.44
C LEU A 8 16.61 -39.85 9.71
N LYS A 9 16.19 -41.08 9.38
CA LYS A 9 17.01 -41.99 8.56
C LYS A 9 17.17 -41.48 7.13
N LEU A 10 16.11 -40.90 6.54
CA LEU A 10 16.23 -40.23 5.24
C LEU A 10 17.19 -39.04 5.33
N GLY A 11 17.08 -38.20 6.36
CA GLY A 11 17.98 -37.05 6.56
C GLY A 11 19.45 -37.43 6.73
N ALA A 12 19.73 -38.53 7.44
CA ALA A 12 21.09 -39.04 7.60
C ALA A 12 21.66 -39.63 6.29
N ALA A 13 20.83 -40.32 5.49
CA ALA A 13 21.24 -40.83 4.19
C ALA A 13 21.58 -39.69 3.20
N THR A 14 20.86 -38.56 3.25
CA THR A 14 21.17 -37.38 2.43
C THR A 14 22.47 -36.69 2.86
N ALA A 15 22.80 -36.70 4.16
CA ALA A 15 24.02 -36.07 4.69
C ALA A 15 25.31 -36.82 4.30
N THR A 16 25.26 -38.15 4.10
CA THR A 16 26.40 -38.92 3.59
C THR A 16 26.59 -38.80 2.08
N ALA A 17 25.53 -38.53 1.32
CA ALA A 17 25.63 -38.34 -0.13
C ALA A 17 26.23 -36.98 -0.53
N THR A 18 26.18 -35.98 0.36
CA THR A 18 26.73 -34.63 0.12
C THR A 18 28.22 -34.50 0.46
N LEU A 19 28.85 -35.50 1.08
CA LEU A 19 30.28 -35.46 1.44
C LEU A 19 31.21 -36.10 0.39
N ALA A 20 30.68 -36.89 -0.55
CA ALA A 20 31.48 -37.57 -1.58
C ALA A 20 31.34 -36.96 -3.00
N GLY A 21 30.39 -36.05 -3.20
CA GLY A 21 30.25 -35.28 -4.43
C GLY A 21 30.12 -33.82 -4.06
N GLY A 22 31.12 -33.01 -4.40
CA GLY A 22 31.10 -31.56 -4.16
C GLY A 22 29.91 -30.90 -4.86
N VAL A 23 28.77 -30.84 -4.17
CA VAL A 23 27.66 -29.98 -4.57
C VAL A 23 27.97 -28.60 -3.99
N SER A 24 28.68 -27.83 -4.79
CA SER A 24 28.82 -26.39 -4.60
C SER A 24 27.44 -25.77 -4.36
N LEU A 25 27.29 -24.99 -3.29
CA LEU A 25 26.14 -24.11 -3.04
C LEU A 25 25.89 -23.10 -4.20
N SER A 26 26.75 -23.05 -5.21
CA SER A 26 26.50 -22.32 -6.47
C SER A 26 25.30 -22.86 -7.27
N SER A 27 24.91 -24.13 -7.09
CA SER A 27 23.74 -24.69 -7.79
C SER A 27 22.38 -24.22 -7.27
N ALA A 28 22.34 -23.43 -6.17
CA ALA A 28 21.11 -22.79 -5.71
C ALA A 28 20.79 -21.48 -6.47
N LYS A 29 21.77 -20.89 -7.18
CA LYS A 29 21.55 -19.69 -8.01
C LYS A 29 20.94 -20.01 -9.38
N ASP A 30 21.18 -21.22 -9.88
CA ASP A 30 20.59 -21.76 -11.10
C ASP A 30 19.58 -22.86 -10.76
N LEU A 31 18.58 -22.57 -9.91
CA LEU A 31 17.35 -23.35 -9.98
C LEU A 31 16.74 -23.03 -11.35
N PRO A 32 16.78 -23.93 -12.35
CA PRO A 32 15.96 -23.70 -13.52
C PRO A 32 14.55 -23.69 -12.97
N VAL A 33 13.90 -22.53 -13.00
CA VAL A 33 12.46 -22.43 -12.80
C VAL A 33 11.82 -23.09 -14.02
N LYS A 34 11.98 -24.41 -14.16
CA LYS A 34 11.10 -25.25 -14.95
C LYS A 34 9.80 -25.17 -14.19
N GLY A 35 8.99 -24.18 -14.54
CA GLY A 35 7.66 -24.01 -13.97
C GLY A 35 6.97 -25.37 -13.96
N GLY A 36 6.37 -25.72 -12.82
CA GLY A 36 5.72 -27.03 -12.65
C GLY A 36 4.76 -27.33 -13.80
N LYS A 37 4.62 -28.61 -14.16
CA LYS A 37 3.55 -29.02 -15.08
C LYS A 37 2.22 -28.83 -14.37
N ASP A 38 1.44 -27.86 -14.82
CA ASP A 38 0.12 -27.56 -14.26
C ASP A 38 -0.91 -28.51 -14.87
N PHE A 39 -1.90 -28.90 -14.09
CA PHE A 39 -2.98 -29.79 -14.52
C PHE A 39 -4.16 -28.95 -14.99
N SER A 40 -4.61 -29.17 -16.23
CA SER A 40 -5.85 -28.56 -16.72
C SER A 40 -7.02 -29.49 -16.38
N PRO A 41 -7.90 -29.15 -15.42
CA PRO A 41 -9.07 -29.97 -15.11
C PRO A 41 -10.10 -29.98 -16.26
N LYS A 42 -9.98 -29.07 -17.24
CA LYS A 42 -10.85 -29.04 -18.43
C LYS A 42 -10.37 -29.97 -19.54
N THR A 43 -9.06 -30.03 -19.78
CA THR A 43 -8.50 -30.87 -20.86
C THR A 43 -8.00 -32.22 -20.35
N GLY A 44 -7.90 -32.41 -19.02
CA GLY A 44 -7.33 -33.60 -18.39
C GLY A 44 -5.83 -33.76 -18.62
N ARG A 45 -5.16 -32.76 -19.22
CA ARG A 45 -3.75 -32.83 -19.62
C ARG A 45 -2.85 -32.14 -18.60
N ARG A 46 -1.69 -32.76 -18.36
CA ARG A 46 -0.54 -32.09 -17.73
C ARG A 46 0.17 -31.28 -18.82
N MET A 47 -0.05 -29.97 -18.81
CA MET A 47 0.53 -29.06 -19.79
C MET A 47 1.74 -28.37 -19.15
N GLY A 48 2.85 -28.33 -19.87
CA GLY A 48 3.99 -27.49 -19.46
C GLY A 48 3.65 -26.02 -19.67
N PHE A 49 4.29 -25.12 -18.93
CA PHE A 49 4.15 -23.67 -19.18
C PHE A 49 4.46 -23.29 -20.64
N ALA A 50 5.37 -24.02 -21.31
CA ALA A 50 5.77 -23.78 -22.70
C ALA A 50 4.65 -24.05 -23.74
N SER A 51 3.59 -24.78 -23.39
CA SER A 51 2.48 -25.05 -24.31
C SER A 51 1.33 -24.05 -24.24
N ARG A 52 1.39 -23.06 -23.32
CA ARG A 52 0.38 -22.00 -23.19
C ARG A 52 0.90 -20.70 -23.79
N LYS A 53 0.03 -19.91 -24.41
CA LYS A 53 0.40 -18.57 -24.89
C LYS A 53 0.48 -17.62 -23.70
N ALA A 54 1.69 -17.18 -23.37
CA ALA A 54 1.90 -16.18 -22.32
C ALA A 54 1.72 -14.77 -22.89
N ILE A 55 0.87 -13.96 -22.25
CA ILE A 55 0.55 -12.59 -22.67
C ILE A 55 0.86 -11.63 -21.52
N PRO A 56 1.79 -10.68 -21.69
CA PRO A 56 2.05 -9.64 -20.70
C PRO A 56 0.79 -8.79 -20.44
N THR A 57 0.54 -8.50 -19.18
CA THR A 57 -0.60 -7.70 -18.72
C THR A 57 -0.30 -7.04 -17.37
N SER A 58 -1.30 -6.42 -16.76
CA SER A 58 -1.23 -5.88 -15.41
C SER A 58 -2.40 -6.42 -14.58
N CYS A 59 -2.15 -6.72 -13.31
CA CYS A 59 -3.20 -7.12 -12.37
C CYS A 59 -4.14 -5.93 -12.05
N TRP A 60 -5.45 -6.16 -12.08
CA TRP A 60 -6.47 -5.15 -11.78
C TRP A 60 -7.18 -5.36 -10.43
N SER A 61 -6.77 -6.34 -9.63
CA SER A 61 -7.43 -6.68 -8.36
C SER A 61 -7.20 -5.67 -7.23
N CYS A 62 -6.20 -4.79 -7.35
CA CYS A 62 -5.98 -3.66 -6.43
C CYS A 62 -5.29 -2.49 -7.17
N VAL A 63 -5.01 -1.40 -6.45
CA VAL A 63 -4.44 -0.18 -7.04
C VAL A 63 -2.96 -0.32 -7.44
N THR A 64 -2.23 -1.31 -6.91
CA THR A 64 -0.79 -1.52 -7.14
C THR A 64 -0.43 -1.80 -8.60
N ARG A 65 -1.35 -2.41 -9.38
CA ARG A 65 -1.13 -2.74 -10.79
C ARG A 65 0.15 -3.53 -11.03
N CYS A 66 0.34 -4.61 -10.26
CA CYS A 66 1.47 -5.50 -10.40
C CYS A 66 1.59 -5.98 -11.85
N PRO A 67 2.77 -5.88 -12.49
CA PRO A 67 3.02 -6.50 -13.78
C PRO A 67 2.78 -8.00 -13.71
N ALA A 68 2.13 -8.56 -14.73
CA ALA A 68 1.66 -9.93 -14.73
C ALA A 68 1.83 -10.61 -16.09
N MET A 69 1.83 -11.94 -16.09
CA MET A 69 1.68 -12.78 -17.27
C MET A 69 0.35 -13.53 -17.18
N GLY A 70 -0.50 -13.35 -18.19
CA GLY A 70 -1.69 -14.17 -18.38
C GLY A 70 -1.37 -15.36 -19.30
N TYR A 71 -1.69 -16.57 -18.88
CA TYR A 71 -1.51 -17.77 -19.70
C TYR A 71 -2.83 -18.16 -20.34
N VAL A 72 -2.83 -18.22 -21.68
CA VAL A 72 -4.00 -18.53 -22.49
C VAL A 72 -3.88 -19.94 -23.09
N GLU A 73 -4.95 -20.71 -22.95
CA GLU A 73 -5.15 -22.06 -23.49
C GLU A 73 -6.49 -22.06 -24.24
N ASP A 74 -6.50 -22.44 -25.52
CA ASP A 74 -7.70 -22.49 -26.37
C ASP A 74 -8.56 -21.21 -26.33
N GLY A 75 -7.91 -20.05 -26.42
CA GLY A 75 -8.58 -18.73 -26.39
C GLY A 75 -9.09 -18.32 -25.01
N ARG A 76 -8.83 -19.09 -23.95
CA ARG A 76 -9.25 -18.81 -22.57
C ARG A 76 -8.07 -18.50 -21.67
N LEU A 77 -8.18 -17.46 -20.85
CA LEU A 77 -7.26 -17.21 -19.76
C LEU A 77 -7.43 -18.31 -18.71
N VAL A 78 -6.37 -19.05 -18.39
CA VAL A 78 -6.44 -20.15 -17.42
C VAL A 78 -5.63 -19.89 -16.16
N LYS A 79 -4.68 -18.95 -16.22
CA LYS A 79 -3.77 -18.67 -15.12
C LYS A 79 -3.18 -17.26 -15.21
N MET A 80 -2.86 -16.69 -14.06
CA MET A 80 -2.15 -15.42 -13.90
C MET A 80 -0.91 -15.65 -13.04
N GLU A 81 0.26 -15.13 -13.44
CA GLU A 81 1.47 -15.11 -12.61
C GLU A 81 2.09 -13.71 -12.62
N GLY A 82 2.99 -13.42 -11.68
CA GLY A 82 3.77 -12.19 -11.73
C GLY A 82 4.70 -12.17 -12.95
N HIS A 83 4.97 -10.99 -13.48
CA HIS A 83 5.89 -10.88 -14.60
C HIS A 83 7.32 -11.12 -14.11
N PRO A 84 8.06 -12.11 -14.66
CA PRO A 84 9.37 -12.51 -14.13
C PRO A 84 10.40 -11.37 -14.22
N ASN A 85 10.37 -10.60 -15.30
CA ASN A 85 11.29 -9.46 -15.48
C ASN A 85 10.81 -8.16 -14.79
N SER A 86 9.86 -8.24 -13.85
CA SER A 86 9.36 -7.05 -13.17
C SER A 86 10.35 -6.60 -12.09
N ILE A 87 10.97 -5.43 -12.26
CA ILE A 87 11.78 -4.81 -11.18
C ILE A 87 10.99 -4.49 -9.91
N ARG A 88 9.66 -4.33 -10.03
CA ARG A 88 8.80 -3.97 -8.89
C ARG A 88 8.33 -5.16 -8.09
N THR A 89 8.11 -6.30 -8.73
CA THR A 89 7.47 -7.47 -8.10
C THR A 89 8.29 -8.74 -8.19
N GLU A 90 9.32 -8.78 -9.03
CA GLU A 90 10.26 -9.90 -9.19
C GLU A 90 9.55 -11.24 -9.39
N GLY A 91 8.52 -11.24 -10.24
CA GLY A 91 7.68 -12.41 -10.51
C GLY A 91 6.66 -12.76 -9.42
N VAL A 92 6.64 -12.05 -8.28
CA VAL A 92 5.71 -12.33 -7.18
C VAL A 92 4.31 -11.80 -7.50
N MET A 93 3.30 -12.60 -7.17
CA MET A 93 1.89 -12.22 -7.25
C MET A 93 1.11 -12.69 -6.01
N CYS A 94 0.29 -11.82 -5.44
CA CYS A 94 -0.56 -12.17 -4.30
C CYS A 94 -1.78 -13.02 -4.72
N ALA A 95 -2.45 -13.63 -3.73
CA ALA A 95 -3.64 -14.47 -3.95
C ALA A 95 -4.75 -13.76 -4.75
N LYS A 96 -4.96 -12.45 -4.54
CA LYS A 96 -5.96 -11.67 -5.30
C LYS A 96 -5.63 -11.57 -6.80
N GLY A 97 -4.34 -11.55 -7.15
CA GLY A 97 -3.89 -11.52 -8.54
C GLY A 97 -4.09 -12.87 -9.22
N GLN A 98 -3.69 -13.95 -8.53
CA GLN A 98 -3.88 -15.33 -8.98
C GLN A 98 -5.36 -15.65 -9.21
N ALA A 99 -6.22 -15.24 -8.27
CA ALA A 99 -7.67 -15.40 -8.35
C ALA A 99 -8.35 -14.49 -9.40
N GLY A 100 -7.62 -13.56 -10.02
CA GLY A 100 -8.19 -12.62 -11.00
C GLY A 100 -8.85 -13.29 -12.20
N VAL A 101 -8.45 -14.53 -12.52
CA VAL A 101 -9.09 -15.34 -13.58
C VAL A 101 -10.58 -15.57 -13.29
N ASN A 102 -10.97 -15.69 -12.02
CA ASN A 102 -12.36 -15.96 -11.63
C ASN A 102 -13.27 -14.78 -11.94
N GLN A 103 -12.80 -13.54 -11.83
CA GLN A 103 -13.59 -12.35 -12.16
C GLN A 103 -13.96 -12.28 -13.65
N LEU A 104 -13.10 -12.78 -14.52
CA LEU A 104 -13.34 -12.76 -15.96
C LEU A 104 -14.51 -13.68 -16.35
N TYR A 105 -14.67 -14.79 -15.64
CA TYR A 105 -15.64 -15.85 -15.90
C TYR A 105 -16.70 -15.99 -14.82
N ASP A 106 -16.88 -14.95 -14.02
CA ASP A 106 -17.97 -14.88 -13.05
C ASP A 106 -19.31 -15.05 -13.79
N PRO A 107 -20.17 -16.01 -13.40
CA PRO A 107 -21.45 -16.25 -14.05
C PRO A 107 -22.39 -15.03 -13.97
N ASP A 108 -22.20 -14.15 -12.98
CA ASP A 108 -23.02 -12.95 -12.76
C ASP A 108 -22.44 -11.71 -13.45
N ARG A 109 -21.37 -11.86 -14.24
CA ARG A 109 -20.74 -10.74 -14.95
C ARG A 109 -21.72 -10.07 -15.91
N ILE A 110 -21.85 -8.75 -15.81
CA ILE A 110 -22.68 -7.96 -16.71
C ILE A 110 -21.98 -7.85 -18.08
N LEU A 111 -22.52 -8.53 -19.10
CA LEU A 111 -21.96 -8.58 -20.46
C LEU A 111 -22.64 -7.62 -21.45
N HIS A 112 -23.78 -7.04 -21.08
CA HIS A 112 -24.59 -6.22 -21.97
C HIS A 112 -25.13 -4.98 -21.25
N PRO A 113 -25.37 -3.87 -21.97
CA PRO A 113 -26.12 -2.75 -21.43
C PRO A 113 -27.52 -3.17 -20.95
N MET A 114 -27.91 -2.66 -19.77
CA MET A 114 -29.18 -2.97 -19.12
C MET A 114 -29.92 -1.68 -18.79
N LYS A 115 -31.23 -1.65 -19.05
CA LYS A 115 -32.13 -0.55 -18.73
C LYS A 115 -33.12 -0.95 -17.65
N ARG A 116 -33.30 -0.08 -16.66
CA ARG A 116 -34.30 -0.29 -15.60
C ARG A 116 -35.69 -0.11 -16.20
N VAL A 117 -36.58 -1.08 -15.97
CA VAL A 117 -37.97 -1.06 -16.46
C VAL A 117 -39.02 -0.99 -15.34
N GLY A 118 -38.60 -1.04 -14.08
CA GLY A 118 -39.46 -0.87 -12.90
C GLY A 118 -39.10 0.34 -12.04
N LYS A 119 -39.72 0.45 -10.86
CA LYS A 119 -39.35 1.49 -9.89
C LYS A 119 -37.92 1.26 -9.39
N ARG A 120 -37.26 2.34 -8.96
CA ARG A 120 -35.91 2.27 -8.39
C ARG A 120 -35.94 1.35 -7.16
N GLY A 121 -35.03 0.37 -7.10
CA GLY A 121 -34.95 -0.62 -6.02
C GLY A 121 -35.60 -1.97 -6.35
N GLU A 122 -36.45 -2.07 -7.37
CA GLU A 122 -37.15 -3.33 -7.69
C GLU A 122 -36.29 -4.40 -8.39
N GLY A 123 -35.07 -4.08 -8.81
CA GLY A 123 -34.20 -5.03 -9.52
C GLY A 123 -34.69 -5.45 -10.91
N LYS A 124 -35.68 -4.77 -11.50
CA LYS A 124 -36.23 -5.09 -12.83
C LYS A 124 -35.42 -4.43 -13.96
N TRP A 125 -34.73 -5.26 -14.74
CA TRP A 125 -33.84 -4.84 -15.83
C TRP A 125 -34.19 -5.52 -17.15
N LYS A 126 -34.05 -4.79 -18.26
CA LYS A 126 -34.15 -5.29 -19.63
C LYS A 126 -32.82 -5.04 -20.35
N ARG A 127 -32.33 -6.03 -21.09
CA ARG A 127 -31.17 -5.87 -21.98
C ARG A 127 -31.51 -4.93 -23.13
N ILE A 128 -30.60 -4.00 -23.44
CA ILE A 128 -30.70 -3.09 -24.58
C ILE A 128 -29.40 -3.08 -25.40
N SER A 129 -29.41 -2.48 -26.59
CA SER A 129 -28.21 -2.32 -27.40
C SER A 129 -27.29 -1.23 -26.85
N TRP A 130 -26.03 -1.22 -27.30
CA TRP A 130 -25.10 -0.12 -27.00
C TRP A 130 -25.59 1.21 -27.57
N ASP A 131 -26.12 1.21 -28.80
CA ASP A 131 -26.64 2.43 -29.43
C ASP A 131 -27.83 3.01 -28.65
N GLU A 132 -28.77 2.15 -28.21
CA GLU A 132 -29.90 2.60 -27.38
C GLU A 132 -29.41 3.20 -26.05
N ALA A 133 -28.47 2.52 -25.37
CA ALA A 133 -27.94 2.97 -24.10
C ALA A 133 -27.21 4.33 -24.21
N LEU A 134 -26.35 4.46 -25.23
CA LEU A 134 -25.59 5.68 -25.47
C LEU A 134 -26.50 6.83 -25.89
N ASN A 135 -27.48 6.60 -26.77
CA ASN A 135 -28.44 7.62 -27.17
C ASN A 135 -29.28 8.12 -25.99
N GLU A 136 -29.72 7.23 -25.11
CA GLU A 136 -30.51 7.63 -23.93
C GLU A 136 -29.67 8.48 -22.95
N VAL A 137 -28.43 8.08 -22.67
CA VAL A 137 -27.53 8.85 -21.79
C VAL A 137 -27.17 10.19 -22.44
N ALA A 138 -26.76 10.18 -23.71
CA ALA A 138 -26.38 11.39 -24.44
C ALA A 138 -27.55 12.37 -24.56
N GLY A 139 -28.78 11.90 -24.82
CA GLY A 139 -29.97 12.75 -24.89
C GLY A 139 -30.25 13.48 -23.57
N ARG A 140 -30.14 12.77 -22.44
CA ARG A 140 -30.30 13.37 -21.10
C ARG A 140 -29.22 14.41 -20.80
N LEU A 141 -27.96 14.08 -21.10
CA LEU A 141 -26.83 15.00 -20.88
C LEU A 141 -26.89 16.22 -21.81
N LYS A 142 -27.29 16.03 -23.07
CA LYS A 142 -27.50 17.12 -24.02
C LYS A 142 -28.56 18.08 -23.50
N LYS A 143 -29.70 17.58 -23.01
CA LYS A 143 -30.74 18.41 -22.40
C LYS A 143 -30.20 19.29 -21.27
N LEU A 144 -29.47 18.71 -20.31
CA LEU A 144 -28.89 19.49 -19.20
C LEU A 144 -27.96 20.59 -19.71
N ARG A 145 -27.14 20.31 -20.73
CA ARG A 145 -26.21 21.27 -21.31
C ARG A 145 -26.93 22.37 -22.08
N ASP A 146 -27.90 22.01 -22.93
CA ASP A 146 -28.67 22.96 -23.74
C ASP A 146 -29.57 23.84 -22.87
N ASP A 147 -30.08 23.31 -21.75
CA ASP A 147 -30.84 24.05 -20.73
C ASP A 147 -29.91 24.95 -19.86
N GLY A 148 -28.59 25.02 -20.15
CA GLY A 148 -27.62 25.87 -19.46
C GLY A 148 -27.18 25.37 -18.08
N HIS A 149 -27.40 24.08 -17.78
CA HIS A 149 -27.15 23.48 -16.46
C HIS A 149 -26.22 22.24 -16.48
N PRO A 150 -25.01 22.33 -17.06
CA PRO A 150 -24.08 21.20 -17.11
C PRO A 150 -23.63 20.74 -15.71
N GLU A 151 -23.63 21.62 -14.70
CA GLU A 151 -23.25 21.32 -13.31
C GLU A 151 -24.17 20.30 -12.63
N LYS A 152 -25.40 20.13 -13.12
CA LYS A 152 -26.36 19.14 -12.60
C LYS A 152 -25.97 17.71 -12.96
N PHE A 153 -25.05 17.52 -13.91
CA PHE A 153 -24.45 16.22 -14.16
C PHE A 153 -23.24 16.01 -13.25
N MET A 154 -23.39 15.09 -12.30
CA MET A 154 -22.29 14.60 -11.48
C MET A 154 -21.69 13.31 -12.07
N PHE A 155 -20.39 13.31 -12.33
CA PHE A 155 -19.67 12.09 -12.66
C PHE A 155 -18.99 11.49 -11.43
N HIS A 156 -19.56 10.41 -10.90
CA HIS A 156 -19.01 9.68 -9.76
C HIS A 156 -18.33 8.38 -10.22
N TYR A 157 -17.08 8.15 -9.79
CA TYR A 157 -16.33 6.96 -10.19
C TYR A 157 -15.59 6.26 -9.04
N GLY A 158 -15.57 4.93 -9.13
CA GLY A 158 -14.69 4.08 -8.34
C GLY A 158 -13.25 4.15 -8.88
N ARG A 159 -12.68 3.01 -9.28
CA ARG A 159 -11.32 2.98 -9.80
C ARG A 159 -11.28 3.38 -11.28
N MET A 160 -10.54 4.45 -11.59
CA MET A 160 -10.27 4.90 -12.95
C MET A 160 -8.78 5.27 -13.09
N LYS A 161 -8.08 4.68 -14.06
CA LYS A 161 -6.64 4.87 -14.29
C LYS A 161 -6.33 4.74 -15.79
N SER A 162 -5.09 5.03 -16.17
CA SER A 162 -4.61 4.96 -17.57
C SER A 162 -5.44 5.85 -18.51
N SER A 163 -5.53 5.48 -19.79
CA SER A 163 -6.24 6.24 -20.83
C SER A 163 -7.68 6.62 -20.44
N SER A 164 -8.41 5.74 -19.75
CA SER A 164 -9.77 6.04 -19.27
C SER A 164 -9.84 7.27 -18.37
N SER A 165 -8.85 7.47 -17.49
CA SER A 165 -8.82 8.64 -16.60
C SER A 165 -8.59 9.93 -17.36
N LYS A 166 -7.70 9.93 -18.36
CA LYS A 166 -7.42 11.13 -19.15
C LYS A 166 -8.61 11.46 -20.05
N LEU A 167 -9.16 10.46 -20.73
CA LEU A 167 -10.31 10.61 -21.62
C LEU A 167 -11.53 11.13 -20.88
N ILE A 168 -11.85 10.56 -19.72
CA ILE A 168 -13.03 11.02 -18.99
C ILE A 168 -12.79 12.37 -18.32
N LYS A 169 -11.74 12.52 -17.52
CA LYS A 169 -11.56 13.71 -16.68
C LYS A 169 -11.08 14.93 -17.46
N SER A 170 -10.09 14.76 -18.32
CA SER A 170 -9.44 15.88 -19.02
C SER A 170 -10.10 16.20 -20.36
N VAL A 171 -10.84 15.27 -20.96
CA VAL A 171 -11.52 15.50 -22.23
C VAL A 171 -13.02 15.60 -22.00
N PHE A 172 -13.70 14.49 -21.69
CA PHE A 172 -15.16 14.47 -21.65
C PHE A 172 -15.76 15.47 -20.65
N LEU A 173 -15.37 15.45 -19.37
CA LEU A 173 -15.95 16.35 -18.37
C LEU A 173 -15.64 17.82 -18.65
N ALA A 174 -14.40 18.10 -19.06
CA ALA A 174 -13.95 19.44 -19.44
C ALA A 174 -14.73 19.97 -20.66
N THR A 175 -14.86 19.17 -21.72
CA THR A 175 -15.61 19.54 -22.93
C THR A 175 -17.11 19.62 -22.69
N TYR A 176 -17.67 18.78 -21.81
CA TYR A 176 -19.08 18.87 -21.43
C TYR A 176 -19.39 20.13 -20.63
N GLY A 177 -18.40 20.66 -19.90
CA GLY A 177 -18.55 21.87 -19.08
C GLY A 177 -19.03 21.59 -17.66
N THR A 178 -18.79 20.39 -17.11
CA THR A 178 -19.10 20.09 -15.69
C THR A 178 -17.83 19.99 -14.86
N GLY A 179 -17.81 20.72 -13.74
CA GLY A 179 -16.83 20.54 -12.65
C GLY A 179 -17.30 19.55 -11.58
N THR A 180 -18.53 19.06 -11.67
CA THR A 180 -19.16 18.23 -10.63
C THR A 180 -18.66 16.79 -10.72
N GLY A 181 -17.50 16.54 -10.12
CA GLY A 181 -16.87 15.22 -10.04
C GLY A 181 -16.84 14.68 -8.62
N GLY A 182 -17.08 13.38 -8.47
CA GLY A 182 -16.87 12.66 -7.22
C GLY A 182 -16.03 11.41 -7.45
N ASN A 183 -15.18 11.06 -6.50
CA ASN A 183 -14.42 9.82 -6.54
C ASN A 183 -14.33 9.18 -5.15
N HIS A 184 -13.86 7.94 -5.11
CA HIS A 184 -13.68 7.23 -3.85
C HIS A 184 -12.40 7.62 -3.08
N THR A 185 -11.61 8.60 -3.52
CA THR A 185 -10.36 8.98 -2.83
C THR A 185 -10.64 9.56 -1.44
N SER A 186 -11.74 10.30 -1.28
CA SER A 186 -12.15 10.89 0.01
C SER A 186 -12.39 9.83 1.10
N ILE A 187 -12.89 8.64 0.72
CA ILE A 187 -13.08 7.50 1.64
C ILE A 187 -11.83 6.58 1.72
N CYS A 188 -10.82 6.84 0.89
CA CYS A 188 -9.62 6.02 0.77
C CYS A 188 -8.43 6.67 1.48
N GLU A 189 -7.82 7.69 0.88
CA GLU A 189 -6.50 8.22 1.26
C GLU A 189 -6.39 9.76 1.22
N GLY A 190 -7.52 10.46 1.06
CA GLY A 190 -7.55 11.92 0.93
C GLY A 190 -6.85 12.65 2.07
N GLY A 191 -7.04 12.22 3.33
CA GLY A 191 -6.38 12.84 4.48
C GLY A 191 -4.85 12.80 4.42
N LYS A 192 -4.28 11.66 4.00
CA LYS A 192 -2.83 11.51 3.82
C LYS A 192 -2.31 12.35 2.67
N TRP A 193 -2.97 12.32 1.50
CA TRP A 193 -2.51 13.08 0.35
C TRP A 193 -2.49 14.57 0.63
N THR A 194 -3.57 15.12 1.20
CA THR A 194 -3.64 16.54 1.52
C THR A 194 -2.56 16.94 2.53
N ALA A 195 -2.32 16.13 3.56
CA ALA A 195 -1.25 16.38 4.53
C ALA A 195 0.15 16.38 3.88
N GLN A 196 0.42 15.42 3.00
CA GLN A 196 1.67 15.32 2.26
C GLN A 196 1.85 16.54 1.32
N GLU A 197 0.83 16.87 0.53
CA GLU A 197 0.86 18.01 -0.40
C GLU A 197 1.17 19.33 0.31
N PHE A 198 0.58 19.57 1.49
CA PHE A 198 0.86 20.75 2.28
C PHE A 198 2.23 20.75 2.96
N THR A 199 2.85 19.58 3.16
CA THR A 199 4.11 19.46 3.91
C THR A 199 5.33 19.49 2.99
N TRP A 200 5.30 18.81 1.84
CA TRP A 200 6.45 18.72 0.92
C TRP A 200 6.10 18.88 -0.57
N GLY A 201 4.87 19.29 -0.90
CA GLY A 201 4.48 19.64 -2.28
C GLY A 201 4.14 18.47 -3.20
N GLY A 202 4.04 17.25 -2.68
CA GLY A 202 3.64 16.06 -3.42
C GLY A 202 2.95 15.03 -2.53
N HIS A 203 2.48 13.94 -3.12
CA HIS A 203 1.92 12.81 -2.39
C HIS A 203 2.37 11.49 -3.03
N TYR A 204 2.23 10.40 -2.29
CA TYR A 204 2.86 9.09 -2.47
C TYR A 204 4.29 9.02 -1.92
N ASP A 205 4.44 8.16 -0.92
CA ASP A 205 5.68 7.74 -0.31
C ASP A 205 6.15 6.40 -0.89
N ASN A 206 7.47 6.22 -0.88
CA ASN A 206 8.13 4.95 -1.15
C ASN A 206 9.26 4.80 -0.14
N TRP A 207 9.35 3.64 0.49
CA TRP A 207 10.31 3.40 1.56
C TRP A 207 11.46 2.55 1.06
N ASP A 208 12.67 2.97 1.39
CA ASP A 208 13.89 2.25 1.08
C ASP A 208 14.15 1.15 2.10
N PHE A 209 13.31 0.11 2.09
CA PHE A 209 13.52 -1.06 2.95
C PHE A 209 14.83 -1.78 2.64
N ASP A 210 15.44 -1.53 1.48
CA ASP A 210 16.69 -2.18 1.12
C ASP A 210 17.87 -1.64 1.93
N ASN A 211 17.81 -0.40 2.41
CA ASN A 211 18.84 0.17 3.27
C ASN A 211 18.40 0.37 4.72
N THR A 212 17.09 0.38 4.99
CA THR A 212 16.51 0.62 6.33
C THR A 212 16.95 -0.43 7.36
N ARG A 213 17.25 0.01 8.60
CA ARG A 213 17.51 -0.84 9.77
C ARG A 213 16.39 -0.83 10.79
N PHE A 214 15.60 0.24 10.82
CA PHE A 214 14.46 0.39 11.72
C PHE A 214 13.22 0.89 10.99
N VAL A 215 12.12 0.15 11.12
CA VAL A 215 10.80 0.56 10.64
C VAL A 215 9.89 0.88 11.81
N LEU A 216 9.43 2.12 11.88
CA LEU A 216 8.35 2.53 12.76
C LEU A 216 7.03 2.52 11.97
N ASN A 217 6.06 1.72 12.37
CA ASN A 217 4.81 1.53 11.63
C ASN A 217 3.58 1.99 12.41
N PHE A 218 2.80 2.90 11.83
CA PHE A 218 1.50 3.33 12.36
C PHE A 218 0.35 2.86 11.46
N GLY A 219 -0.26 1.73 11.83
CA GLY A 219 -1.46 1.20 11.19
C GLY A 219 -1.32 0.83 9.71
N SER A 220 -0.09 0.67 9.18
CA SER A 220 0.14 0.23 7.80
C SER A 220 0.29 -1.28 7.72
N ASN A 221 -0.73 -1.94 7.19
CA ASN A 221 -0.78 -3.39 7.07
C ASN A 221 -0.21 -3.88 5.74
N VAL A 222 1.06 -3.52 5.46
CA VAL A 222 1.75 -3.78 4.19
C VAL A 222 1.82 -5.26 3.78
N LEU A 223 1.74 -6.20 4.73
CA LEU A 223 1.72 -7.65 4.43
C LEU A 223 0.32 -8.19 4.10
N GLU A 224 -0.73 -7.35 4.17
CA GLU A 224 -2.12 -7.72 3.85
C GLU A 224 -2.71 -6.85 2.72
N ALA A 225 -2.53 -5.53 2.86
CA ALA A 225 -3.11 -4.53 1.99
C ALA A 225 -2.30 -3.22 2.07
N HIS A 226 -1.88 -2.73 0.90
CA HIS A 226 -1.28 -1.41 0.73
C HIS A 226 -1.51 -0.92 -0.70
N THR A 227 -1.41 0.39 -0.95
CA THR A 227 -1.45 0.94 -2.32
C THR A 227 -0.34 0.35 -3.19
N ASN A 228 0.82 0.11 -2.58
CA ASN A 228 1.98 -0.52 -3.21
C ASN A 228 2.24 -1.96 -2.69
N HIS A 229 1.17 -2.71 -2.36
CA HIS A 229 1.21 -4.01 -1.66
C HIS A 229 2.39 -4.93 -2.00
N VAL A 230 2.35 -5.68 -3.10
CA VAL A 230 3.37 -6.72 -3.38
C VAL A 230 4.79 -6.16 -3.46
N PRO A 231 5.05 -5.04 -4.16
CA PRO A 231 6.38 -4.42 -4.17
C PRO A 231 6.92 -4.04 -2.78
N THR A 232 6.08 -3.47 -1.93
CA THR A 232 6.43 -3.05 -0.56
C THR A 232 6.62 -4.27 0.35
N ALA A 233 5.67 -5.21 0.31
CA ALA A 233 5.66 -6.39 1.18
C ALA A 233 6.85 -7.29 0.94
N HIS A 234 7.21 -7.58 -0.32
CA HIS A 234 8.35 -8.48 -0.58
C HIS A 234 9.67 -7.86 -0.12
N ARG A 235 9.86 -6.54 -0.31
CA ARG A 235 11.10 -5.85 0.05
C ARG A 235 11.26 -5.81 1.56
N LEU A 236 10.17 -5.49 2.26
CA LEU A 236 10.15 -5.52 3.71
C LEU A 236 10.47 -6.92 4.25
N LEU A 237 9.90 -7.97 3.67
CA LEU A 237 10.16 -9.35 4.08
C LEU A 237 11.62 -9.77 3.85
N TRP A 238 12.25 -9.35 2.74
CA TRP A 238 13.68 -9.58 2.53
C TRP A 238 14.54 -8.81 3.52
N ALA A 239 14.23 -7.54 3.77
CA ALA A 239 14.93 -6.76 4.79
C ALA A 239 14.82 -7.41 6.18
N MET A 240 13.64 -7.90 6.56
CA MET A 240 13.44 -8.65 7.81
C MET A 240 14.23 -9.97 7.85
N ALA A 241 14.26 -10.72 6.75
CA ALA A 241 14.90 -12.03 6.71
C ALA A 241 16.44 -11.95 6.64
N GLU A 242 16.98 -10.93 5.98
CA GLU A 242 18.40 -10.87 5.63
C GLU A 242 19.20 -9.81 6.39
N ARG A 243 18.54 -8.80 6.98
CA ARG A 243 19.21 -7.60 7.52
C ARG A 243 18.90 -7.28 8.98
N ASP A 244 18.34 -8.23 9.73
CA ASP A 244 17.96 -8.06 11.15
C ASP A 244 17.17 -6.75 11.38
N LEU A 245 16.25 -6.47 10.45
CA LEU A 245 15.43 -5.25 10.47
C LEU A 245 14.57 -5.23 11.74
N ARG A 246 14.76 -4.20 12.56
CA ARG A 246 13.88 -3.92 13.68
C ARG A 246 12.60 -3.26 13.18
N MET A 247 11.44 -3.82 13.50
CA MET A 247 10.15 -3.20 13.19
C MET A 247 9.27 -3.11 14.43
N VAL A 248 8.81 -1.90 14.76
CA VAL A 248 7.79 -1.64 15.78
C VAL A 248 6.49 -1.26 15.09
N THR A 249 5.41 -2.00 15.37
CA THR A 249 4.09 -1.70 14.81
C THR A 249 3.11 -1.28 15.88
N PHE A 250 2.59 -0.06 15.75
CA PHE A 250 1.39 0.42 16.41
C PHE A 250 0.18 0.03 15.56
N ASP A 251 -0.68 -0.82 16.10
CA ASP A 251 -1.93 -1.25 15.45
C ASP A 251 -2.96 -1.61 16.53
N VAL A 252 -4.24 -1.39 16.25
CA VAL A 252 -5.37 -1.69 17.14
C VAL A 252 -5.63 -3.20 17.24
N ARG A 253 -5.06 -4.00 16.33
CA ARG A 253 -5.12 -5.46 16.33
C ARG A 253 -3.76 -6.08 16.01
N LEU A 254 -3.57 -7.33 16.41
CA LEU A 254 -2.44 -8.14 15.96
C LEU A 254 -2.64 -8.55 14.49
N SER A 255 -2.28 -7.67 13.57
CA SER A 255 -2.31 -7.90 12.12
C SER A 255 -1.19 -8.83 11.66
N ASN A 256 -1.20 -9.27 10.39
CA ASN A 256 -0.09 -10.04 9.82
C ASN A 256 1.21 -9.22 9.82
N THR A 257 1.13 -7.90 9.62
CA THR A 257 2.30 -7.02 9.73
C THR A 257 2.78 -6.93 11.18
N ALA A 258 1.88 -6.72 12.13
CA ALA A 258 2.22 -6.68 13.56
C ALA A 258 2.80 -8.01 14.06
N ALA A 259 2.22 -9.13 13.66
CA ALA A 259 2.68 -10.48 14.02
C ALA A 259 4.05 -10.85 13.43
N LYS A 260 4.52 -10.11 12.40
CA LYS A 260 5.85 -10.24 11.81
C LYS A 260 6.81 -9.12 12.25
N SER A 261 6.31 -8.13 12.97
CA SER A 261 7.14 -7.08 13.57
C SER A 261 7.89 -7.64 14.77
N SER A 262 9.04 -7.05 15.10
CA SER A 262 9.78 -7.43 16.30
C SER A 262 9.01 -7.02 17.57
N GLU A 263 8.14 -6.01 17.49
CA GLU A 263 7.22 -5.65 18.56
C GLU A 263 5.88 -5.14 18.00
N TRP A 264 4.78 -5.58 18.62
CA TRP A 264 3.44 -5.01 18.43
C TRP A 264 3.06 -4.19 19.66
N VAL A 265 2.67 -2.94 19.43
CA VAL A 265 2.18 -2.02 20.45
C VAL A 265 0.67 -1.81 20.22
N PRO A 266 -0.21 -2.39 21.08
CA PRO A 266 -1.64 -2.16 20.97
C PRO A 266 -1.97 -0.73 21.35
N ILE A 267 -2.57 0.01 20.42
CA ILE A 267 -2.96 1.41 20.59
C ILE A 267 -4.48 1.56 20.52
N LYS A 268 -5.06 2.52 21.24
CA LYS A 268 -6.48 2.86 21.07
C LYS A 268 -6.75 3.45 19.67
N PRO A 269 -7.85 3.09 18.99
CA PRO A 269 -8.15 3.60 17.66
C PRO A 269 -8.17 5.13 17.57
N GLY A 270 -7.48 5.70 16.58
CA GLY A 270 -7.47 7.15 16.30
C GLY A 270 -6.58 7.99 17.22
N THR A 271 -5.75 7.35 18.05
CA THR A 271 -4.89 8.04 19.04
C THR A 271 -3.41 8.10 18.64
N ASP A 272 -3.06 7.66 17.42
CA ASP A 272 -1.70 7.67 16.88
C ASP A 272 -1.05 9.07 16.95
N LEU A 273 -1.82 10.13 16.67
CA LEU A 273 -1.33 11.51 16.76
C LEU A 273 -0.74 11.85 18.13
N ALA A 274 -1.39 11.41 19.22
CA ALA A 274 -0.90 11.70 20.57
C ALA A 274 0.45 11.01 20.83
N VAL A 275 0.57 9.75 20.41
CA VAL A 275 1.83 9.00 20.51
C VAL A 275 2.93 9.65 19.69
N VAL A 276 2.66 10.00 18.42
CA VAL A 276 3.67 10.60 17.53
C VAL A 276 4.12 11.98 18.04
N LEU A 277 3.20 12.82 18.52
CA LEU A 277 3.55 14.12 19.12
C LEU A 277 4.39 13.94 20.39
N ALA A 278 4.10 12.94 21.22
CA ALA A 278 4.91 12.62 22.39
C ALA A 278 6.29 12.05 22.02
N MET A 279 6.41 11.28 20.95
CA MET A 279 7.71 10.89 20.41
C MET A 279 8.51 12.11 19.94
N CYS A 280 7.88 13.04 19.21
CA CYS A 280 8.51 14.30 18.83
C CYS A 280 8.96 15.13 20.05
N ASN A 281 8.14 15.19 21.10
CA ASN A 281 8.50 15.84 22.36
C ASN A 281 9.78 15.24 22.97
N VAL A 282 9.88 13.91 23.04
CA VAL A 282 11.08 13.22 23.55
C VAL A 282 12.30 13.54 22.70
N VAL A 283 12.19 13.43 21.37
CA VAL A 283 13.29 13.74 20.44
C VAL A 283 13.80 15.17 20.60
N MET A 284 12.88 16.13 20.72
CA MET A 284 13.25 17.54 20.83
C MET A 284 13.74 17.93 22.23
N SER A 285 13.13 17.39 23.30
CA SER A 285 13.50 17.72 24.69
C SER A 285 14.85 17.13 25.09
N GLU A 286 15.20 15.95 24.56
CA GLU A 286 16.46 15.25 24.81
C GLU A 286 17.56 15.58 23.78
N ASP A 287 17.33 16.56 22.89
CA ASP A 287 18.27 16.97 21.84
C ASP A 287 18.67 15.85 20.86
N LEU A 288 17.83 14.82 20.69
CA LEU A 288 18.11 13.67 19.82
C LEU A 288 18.01 14.00 18.32
N TYR A 289 17.52 15.21 17.99
CA TYR A 289 17.47 15.72 16.61
C TYR A 289 18.85 16.13 16.05
N LYS A 290 19.87 16.30 16.91
CA LYS A 290 21.20 16.80 16.50
C LYS A 290 21.86 15.91 15.43
N GLY A 291 22.58 16.54 14.52
CA GLY A 291 23.11 15.91 13.30
C GLY A 291 22.13 16.01 12.14
N ASP A 292 21.87 14.90 11.44
CA ASP A 292 21.04 14.88 10.22
C ASP A 292 19.67 15.55 10.37
N GLY A 293 18.98 15.37 11.50
CA GLY A 293 17.70 16.04 11.78
C GLY A 293 17.82 17.56 11.86
N GLU A 294 18.81 18.05 12.61
CA GLU A 294 19.14 19.48 12.72
C GLU A 294 19.55 20.07 11.37
N ASP A 295 20.33 19.33 10.58
CA ASP A 295 20.68 19.73 9.21
C ASP A 295 19.46 19.81 8.31
N PHE A 296 18.54 18.84 8.42
CA PHE A 296 17.32 18.82 7.62
C PHE A 296 16.34 19.95 7.98
N LEU A 297 16.38 20.47 9.22
CA LEU A 297 15.56 21.63 9.62
C LEU A 297 15.86 22.90 8.80
N LYS A 298 16.99 22.98 8.09
CA LYS A 298 17.26 24.05 7.11
C LYS A 298 16.18 24.12 6.03
N PHE A 299 15.65 22.97 5.62
CA PHE A 299 14.61 22.85 4.59
C PHE A 299 13.17 22.89 5.13
N CYS A 300 13.01 22.79 6.46
CA CYS A 300 11.70 22.74 7.10
C CYS A 300 11.14 24.15 7.38
N LYS A 301 9.82 24.33 7.20
CA LYS A 301 9.11 25.51 7.68
C LYS A 301 8.47 25.22 9.05
N ALA A 302 9.15 25.62 10.12
CA ALA A 302 8.63 25.51 11.50
C ALA A 302 8.05 26.82 12.03
N THR A 303 8.27 27.95 11.34
CA THR A 303 7.90 29.31 11.76
C THR A 303 7.14 30.04 10.66
N ALA A 304 6.47 31.14 11.02
CA ALA A 304 5.85 32.04 10.04
C ALA A 304 6.90 32.71 9.13
N ASN A 305 8.07 33.06 9.69
CA ASN A 305 9.22 33.55 8.93
C ASN A 305 9.87 32.41 8.14
N ASN A 306 9.86 32.47 6.81
CA ASN A 306 10.47 31.47 5.94
C ASN A 306 12.02 31.41 6.06
N ASN A 307 12.65 32.50 6.50
CA ASN A 307 14.10 32.64 6.63
C ASN A 307 14.59 32.49 8.08
N ALA A 308 13.77 31.94 8.99
CA ALA A 308 14.16 31.73 10.38
C ALA A 308 15.41 30.86 10.47
N SER A 309 16.28 31.15 11.44
CA SER A 309 17.46 30.33 11.67
C SER A 309 17.07 28.94 12.17
N VAL A 310 17.97 27.95 12.03
CA VAL A 310 17.73 26.61 12.60
C VAL A 310 17.50 26.69 14.11
N VAL A 311 18.20 27.58 14.81
CA VAL A 311 18.03 27.83 16.24
C VAL A 311 16.60 28.30 16.56
N ASP A 312 16.07 29.25 15.80
CA ASP A 312 14.69 29.75 15.99
C ASP A 312 13.65 28.66 15.69
N LYS A 313 13.89 27.85 14.66
CA LYS A 313 13.03 26.70 14.30
C LYS A 313 13.01 25.66 15.42
N VAL A 314 14.18 25.31 15.96
CA VAL A 314 14.31 24.39 17.10
C VAL A 314 13.59 24.96 18.32
N ALA A 315 13.81 26.22 18.67
CA ALA A 315 13.15 26.86 19.82
C ALA A 315 11.62 26.84 19.67
N THR A 316 11.12 27.12 18.47
CA THR A 316 9.69 27.07 18.15
C THR A 316 9.12 25.66 18.27
N LEU A 317 9.82 24.66 17.73
CA LEU A 317 9.40 23.26 17.83
C LEU A 317 9.40 22.77 19.28
N LYS A 318 10.45 23.06 20.06
CA LYS A 318 10.50 22.74 21.49
C LYS A 318 9.34 23.36 22.26
N ALA A 319 9.07 24.65 22.04
CA ALA A 319 7.94 25.34 22.68
C ALA A 319 6.59 24.73 22.30
N HIS A 320 6.38 24.44 21.01
CA HIS A 320 5.15 23.80 20.53
C HIS A 320 4.95 22.40 21.11
N LEU A 321 6.01 21.60 21.14
CA LEU A 321 5.96 20.20 21.54
C LEU A 321 5.98 19.99 23.05
N ALA A 322 6.37 20.98 23.85
CA ALA A 322 6.51 20.88 25.30
C ALA A 322 5.25 20.34 26.02
N GLN A 323 4.07 20.63 25.48
CA GLN A 323 2.78 20.19 26.04
C GLN A 323 2.45 18.71 25.79
N TYR A 324 3.08 18.07 24.79
CA TYR A 324 2.76 16.70 24.38
C TYR A 324 3.70 15.71 25.08
N THR A 325 3.59 15.57 26.39
CA THR A 325 4.47 14.66 27.14
C THR A 325 4.08 13.19 26.92
N PRO A 326 5.00 12.22 27.13
CA PRO A 326 4.64 10.80 27.12
C PRO A 326 3.52 10.43 28.10
N ALA A 327 3.46 11.06 29.28
CA ALA A 327 2.38 10.86 30.25
C ALA A 327 1.02 11.34 29.72
N TRP A 328 0.98 12.49 29.05
CA TRP A 328 -0.23 12.97 28.38
C TRP A 328 -0.70 12.01 27.27
N ALA A 329 0.24 11.48 26.48
CA ALA A 329 -0.09 10.53 25.42
C ALA A 329 -0.54 9.18 25.96
N GLU A 330 -0.06 8.74 27.13
CA GLU A 330 -0.50 7.52 27.80
C GLU A 330 -1.99 7.55 28.15
N GLU A 331 -2.46 8.65 28.75
CA GLU A 331 -3.87 8.82 29.10
C GLU A 331 -4.78 8.66 27.87
N ILE A 332 -4.37 9.26 26.75
CA ILE A 332 -5.13 9.26 25.50
C ILE A 332 -5.06 7.90 24.81
N SER A 333 -3.85 7.39 24.60
CA SER A 333 -3.59 6.26 23.69
C SER A 333 -3.64 4.88 24.36
N GLY A 334 -3.44 4.84 25.69
CA GLY A 334 -3.26 3.60 26.45
C GLY A 334 -1.88 2.94 26.28
N VAL A 335 -0.95 3.55 25.54
CA VAL A 335 0.44 3.10 25.45
C VAL A 335 1.23 3.76 26.58
N SER A 336 1.97 2.98 27.38
CA SER A 336 2.68 3.55 28.53
C SER A 336 3.70 4.62 28.14
N ALA A 337 3.85 5.65 28.97
CA ALA A 337 4.78 6.75 28.77
C ALA A 337 6.22 6.24 28.55
N ASP A 338 6.64 5.27 29.35
CA ASP A 338 7.96 4.63 29.23
C ASP A 338 8.15 3.95 27.88
N LYS A 339 7.11 3.29 27.35
CA LYS A 339 7.16 2.63 26.05
C LYS A 339 7.27 3.65 24.91
N ILE A 340 6.47 4.72 24.97
CA ILE A 340 6.53 5.83 24.00
C ILE A 340 7.94 6.43 23.98
N ALA A 341 8.48 6.78 25.16
CA ALA A 341 9.80 7.38 25.28
C ALA A 341 10.93 6.44 24.84
N SER A 342 10.85 5.16 25.22
CA SER A 342 11.83 4.15 24.80
C SER A 342 11.89 4.01 23.28
N ILE A 343 10.74 3.89 22.61
CA ILE A 343 10.70 3.73 21.15
C ILE A 343 11.15 5.03 20.45
N ALA A 344 10.81 6.20 20.99
CA ALA A 344 11.27 7.48 20.44
C ALA A 344 12.81 7.58 20.43
N ARG A 345 13.45 7.20 21.55
CA ARG A 345 14.92 7.16 21.67
C ARG A 345 15.54 6.13 20.73
N GLU A 346 14.96 4.93 20.68
CA GLU A 346 15.41 3.85 19.80
C GLU A 346 15.34 4.28 18.32
N PHE A 347 14.23 4.89 17.90
CA PHE A 347 14.03 5.37 16.53
C PHE A 347 14.96 6.53 16.17
N ALA A 348 15.17 7.49 17.07
CA ALA A 348 16.08 8.62 16.82
C ALA A 348 17.55 8.18 16.71
N ALA A 349 17.94 7.13 17.45
CA ALA A 349 19.27 6.53 17.35
C ALA A 349 19.43 5.61 16.13
N ALA A 350 18.34 5.04 15.62
CA ALA A 350 18.38 4.12 14.49
C ALA A 350 18.61 4.86 13.17
N ARG A 351 19.73 4.56 12.50
CA ARG A 351 20.05 5.09 11.16
C ARG A 351 20.54 3.99 10.20
N PRO A 352 20.01 3.93 8.96
CA PRO A 352 18.81 4.63 8.49
C PRO A 352 17.53 4.01 9.05
N GLY A 353 16.56 4.84 9.42
CA GLY A 353 15.20 4.46 9.80
C GLY A 353 14.16 4.95 8.80
N CYS A 354 12.96 4.38 8.82
CA CYS A 354 11.82 4.95 8.11
C CYS A 354 10.53 4.82 8.92
N VAL A 355 9.62 5.80 8.76
CA VAL A 355 8.26 5.70 9.28
C VAL A 355 7.31 5.30 8.16
N ILE A 356 6.54 4.24 8.38
CA ILE A 356 5.50 3.80 7.46
C ILE A 356 4.13 4.00 8.10
N ASN A 357 3.18 4.48 7.32
CA ASN A 357 1.81 4.65 7.79
C ASN A 357 0.85 4.67 6.60
N TYR A 358 -0.41 4.35 6.85
CA TYR A 358 -1.45 4.43 5.84
C TYR A 358 -2.82 4.58 6.52
N ARG A 359 -3.89 4.08 5.91
CA ARG A 359 -5.28 4.22 6.37
C ARG A 359 -5.52 3.90 7.85
N GLY A 360 -4.74 3.02 8.48
CA GLY A 360 -4.91 2.71 9.89
C GLY A 360 -4.79 3.93 10.81
N SER A 361 -3.87 4.83 10.51
CA SER A 361 -3.62 6.06 11.30
C SER A 361 -4.22 7.33 10.68
N VAL A 362 -4.53 7.32 9.37
CA VAL A 362 -5.00 8.53 8.67
C VAL A 362 -6.48 8.51 8.23
N ALA A 363 -7.18 7.37 8.32
CA ALA A 363 -8.62 7.29 8.03
C ALA A 363 -9.48 7.66 9.26
N HIS A 364 -9.09 8.73 9.94
CA HIS A 364 -9.75 9.28 11.13
C HIS A 364 -9.97 10.78 10.96
N TYR A 365 -10.78 11.39 11.83
CA TYR A 365 -11.08 12.83 11.77
C TYR A 365 -9.82 13.71 11.91
N ASN A 366 -8.81 13.25 12.66
CA ASN A 366 -7.51 13.88 12.88
C ASN A 366 -6.40 13.26 12.01
N GLY A 367 -6.75 12.45 11.02
CA GLY A 367 -5.78 11.69 10.23
C GLY A 367 -4.85 12.55 9.39
N HIS A 368 -5.30 13.73 8.98
CA HIS A 368 -4.47 14.74 8.31
C HIS A 368 -3.32 15.21 9.20
N ASP A 369 -3.60 15.58 10.45
CA ASP A 369 -2.56 16.06 11.37
C ASP A 369 -1.68 14.92 11.86
N THR A 370 -2.22 13.70 11.93
CA THR A 370 -1.46 12.47 12.20
C THR A 370 -0.36 12.26 11.15
N GLU A 371 -0.69 12.36 9.86
CA GLU A 371 0.31 12.27 8.78
C GLU A 371 1.39 13.37 8.92
N ARG A 372 0.98 14.62 9.19
CA ARG A 372 1.93 15.73 9.35
C ARG A 372 2.86 15.53 10.54
N ALA A 373 2.34 15.00 11.65
CA ALA A 373 3.16 14.67 12.82
C ALA A 373 4.13 13.52 12.51
N ILE A 374 3.71 12.51 11.74
CA ILE A 374 4.59 11.41 11.29
C ILE A 374 5.73 11.94 10.42
N GLN A 375 5.42 12.84 9.48
CA GLN A 375 6.42 13.49 8.65
C GLN A 375 7.35 14.41 9.46
N MET A 376 6.82 15.08 10.48
CA MET A 376 7.62 15.85 11.43
C MET A 376 8.61 14.96 12.17
N LEU A 377 8.16 13.81 12.71
CA LEU A 377 9.01 12.85 13.41
C LEU A 377 10.15 12.35 12.51
N ALA A 378 9.83 11.99 11.27
CA ALA A 378 10.83 11.58 10.27
C ALA A 378 11.83 12.73 9.98
N SER A 379 11.34 13.96 9.81
CA SER A 379 12.18 15.13 9.52
C SER A 379 13.15 15.46 10.67
N ILE A 380 12.65 15.53 11.91
CA ILE A 380 13.48 15.89 13.08
C ILE A 380 14.48 14.79 13.46
N THR A 381 14.30 13.56 12.98
CA THR A 381 15.25 12.46 13.18
C THR A 381 16.17 12.23 11.98
N GLY A 382 16.00 12.97 10.88
CA GLY A 382 16.81 12.81 9.66
C GLY A 382 16.47 11.54 8.86
N ASN A 383 15.29 10.96 9.05
CA ASN A 383 14.82 9.70 8.47
C ASN A 383 13.75 9.95 7.36
N ILE A 384 14.02 10.89 6.46
CA ILE A 384 13.10 11.38 5.42
C ILE A 384 13.58 11.08 3.99
#